data_AF-Q9L8W7-F1
#
_entry.id   AF-Q9L8W7-F1
#
_cell.length_a   1.000
_cell.length_b   1.000
_cell.length_c   1.000
_cell.angle_alpha   90.00
_cell.angle_beta   90.00
_cell.angle_gamma   90.00
#
_symmetry.space_group_name_H-M   'P 1'
#
loop_
_entity.id
_entity.type
_entity.pdbx_description
1 polymer ?
#
loop_
_entity_poly.entity_id
_entity_poly.type
_entity_poly.pdbx_seq_one_letter_code
_entity_poly.pdbx_strand_id
1 'polypeptide(L)'
;MTDSVLNVDGNLWIRRFHPSPNSAVRLVCLPHAGGSASYFFRFSEELHPSVEALSVQYPGRQDRRAEPCLESVEELAEHVVAATEPWWQ
;
A
#
# COMPACT_ATOMS: atom_id res chain seq x y z
N MET A 1 27.45 -12.78 4.01
CA MET A 1 26.85 -12.35 2.73
C MET A 1 25.52 -11.74 3.08
N THR A 2 25.55 -10.47 3.45
CA THR A 2 24.51 -9.75 4.21
C THR A 2 23.82 -8.72 3.29
N ASP A 3 22.49 -8.64 3.45
CA ASP A 3 21.61 -7.49 3.16
C ASP A 3 21.48 -6.95 1.74
N SER A 4 20.62 -7.58 0.92
CA SER A 4 20.19 -7.04 -0.39
C SER A 4 18.71 -7.24 -0.74
N VAL A 5 17.82 -7.63 0.18
CA VAL A 5 16.39 -7.92 -0.15
C VAL A 5 15.35 -7.03 0.53
N LEU A 6 15.73 -5.98 1.26
CA LEU A 6 14.78 -5.08 1.92
C LEU A 6 14.73 -3.68 1.30
N ASN A 7 14.82 -3.57 -0.02
CA ASN A 7 14.23 -2.42 -0.71
C ASN A 7 12.94 -2.88 -1.34
N VAL A 8 11.95 -3.23 -0.51
CA VAL A 8 10.60 -3.48 -0.99
C VAL A 8 10.12 -2.13 -1.51
N ASP A 9 10.09 -2.02 -2.84
CA ASP A 9 9.60 -0.88 -3.57
C ASP A 9 8.30 -0.37 -2.93
N GLY A 10 8.36 0.72 -2.16
CA GLY A 10 7.17 1.35 -1.60
C GLY A 10 6.16 1.69 -2.71
N ASN A 11 6.66 1.86 -3.94
CA ASN A 11 5.90 2.07 -5.16
C ASN A 11 5.16 0.81 -5.66
N LEU A 12 5.54 -0.40 -5.27
CA LEU A 12 4.87 -1.65 -5.67
C LEU A 12 3.71 -2.00 -4.73
N TRP A 13 3.85 -1.72 -3.43
CA TRP A 13 2.85 -2.03 -2.41
C TRP A 13 1.87 -0.89 -2.12
N ILE A 14 2.29 0.37 -2.24
CA ILE A 14 1.44 1.51 -1.92
C ILE A 14 1.06 2.26 -3.20
N ARG A 15 -0.24 2.48 -3.39
CA ARG A 15 -0.80 3.31 -4.47
C ARG A 15 -1.31 4.62 -3.87
N ARG A 16 -0.71 5.72 -4.32
CA ARG A 16 -1.11 7.09 -4.00
C ARG A 16 -1.80 7.70 -5.23
N PHE A 17 -3.11 7.51 -5.35
CA PHE A 17 -3.86 7.98 -6.51
C PHE A 17 -3.99 9.51 -6.55
N HIS A 18 -4.19 10.13 -5.39
CA HIS A 18 -4.24 11.59 -5.21
C HIS A 18 -3.22 12.01 -4.14
N PRO A 19 -1.94 12.19 -4.51
CA PRO A 19 -0.85 12.54 -3.59
C PRO A 19 -1.15 13.79 -2.75
N SER A 20 -0.97 13.69 -1.43
CA SER A 20 -1.15 14.81 -0.48
C SER A 20 0.07 14.92 0.44
N PRO A 21 1.28 15.21 -0.07
CA PRO A 21 2.53 15.09 0.70
C PRO A 21 2.62 16.00 1.93
N ASN A 22 1.83 17.09 1.95
CA ASN A 22 1.78 18.04 3.06
C ASN A 22 0.63 17.75 4.06
N SER A 23 -0.11 16.65 3.86
CA SER A 23 -1.18 16.25 4.78
C SER A 23 -0.61 15.84 6.13
N ALA A 24 -1.23 16.32 7.22
CA ALA A 24 -0.90 15.90 8.58
C ALA A 24 -1.42 14.50 8.92
N VAL A 25 -2.36 13.98 8.11
CA VAL A 25 -2.97 12.66 8.33
C VAL A 25 -2.67 11.76 7.13
N ARG A 26 -2.22 10.54 7.43
CA ARG A 26 -2.01 9.47 6.45
C ARG A 26 -2.91 8.30 6.80
N LEU A 27 -3.71 7.84 5.83
CA LEU A 27 -4.66 6.75 6.02
C LEU A 27 -4.22 5.53 5.21
N VAL A 28 -3.84 4.46 5.90
CA VAL A 28 -3.53 3.17 5.26
C VAL A 28 -4.84 2.46 4.94
N CYS A 29 -5.10 2.23 3.64
CA CYS A 29 -6.32 1.60 3.17
C CYS A 29 -6.05 0.14 2.77
N LEU A 30 -6.69 -0.81 3.48
CA LEU A 30 -6.54 -2.25 3.30
C LEU A 30 -7.75 -2.80 2.52
N PRO A 31 -7.60 -3.27 1.27
CA PRO A 31 -8.70 -3.86 0.53
C PRO A 31 -9.22 -5.15 1.17
N HIS A 32 -10.50 -5.47 0.96
CA HIS A 32 -11.07 -6.77 1.33
C HIS A 32 -10.47 -7.92 0.50
N ALA A 33 -10.74 -9.16 0.89
CA ALA A 33 -10.30 -10.34 0.14
C ALA A 33 -10.78 -10.30 -1.32
N GLY A 34 -9.84 -10.43 -2.26
CA GLY A 34 -10.11 -10.29 -3.70
C GLY A 34 -10.07 -8.86 -4.24
N GLY A 35 -10.05 -7.86 -3.35
CA GLY A 35 -9.89 -6.45 -3.70
C GLY A 35 -8.46 -6.08 -4.11
N SER A 36 -8.35 -4.88 -4.68
CA SER A 36 -7.09 -4.23 -5.07
C SER A 36 -7.09 -2.78 -4.56
N ALA A 37 -5.94 -2.10 -4.65
CA ALA A 37 -5.82 -0.72 -4.21
C ALA A 37 -6.83 0.21 -4.89
N SER A 38 -7.17 -0.04 -6.16
CA SER A 38 -8.09 0.80 -6.93
C SER A 38 -9.50 0.88 -6.34
N TYR A 39 -9.88 -0.02 -5.43
CA TYR A 39 -11.13 0.10 -4.66
C TYR A 39 -11.22 1.45 -3.94
N PHE A 40 -10.09 1.99 -3.49
CA PHE A 40 -10.01 3.26 -2.77
C PHE A 40 -9.76 4.48 -3.65
N PHE A 41 -9.81 4.35 -5.00
CA PHE A 41 -9.54 5.48 -5.90
C PHE A 41 -10.43 6.69 -5.61
N ARG A 42 -11.77 6.52 -5.65
CA ARG A 42 -12.73 7.60 -5.39
C ARG A 42 -12.64 8.13 -3.96
N PHE A 43 -12.42 7.24 -3.00
CA PHE A 43 -12.25 7.64 -1.61
C PHE A 43 -11.02 8.54 -1.40
N SER A 44 -9.89 8.22 -2.07
CA SER A 44 -8.70 9.06 -2.01
C SER A 44 -8.88 10.44 -2.64
N GLU A 45 -9.76 10.55 -3.65
CA GLU A 45 -10.11 11.82 -4.30
C GLU A 45 -10.89 12.73 -3.34
N GLU A 46 -11.84 12.17 -2.61
CA GLU A 46 -12.67 12.90 -1.64
C GLU A 46 -11.88 13.36 -0.40
N LEU A 47 -10.81 12.63 -0.06
CA LEU A 47 -9.97 12.88 1.10
C LEU A 47 -8.83 13.89 0.85
N HIS A 48 -8.31 13.95 -0.38
CA HIS A 48 -7.27 14.90 -0.76
C HIS A 48 -7.83 16.35 -0.72
N PRO A 49 -7.04 17.35 -0.26
CA PRO A 49 -5.65 17.28 0.18
C PRO A 49 -5.48 17.07 1.69
N SER A 50 -6.58 16.96 2.44
CA SER A 50 -6.56 16.94 3.91
C SER A 50 -6.09 15.62 4.52
N VAL A 51 -6.17 14.52 3.77
CA VAL A 51 -5.68 13.19 4.16
C VAL A 51 -4.95 12.55 2.97
N GLU A 52 -3.75 12.02 3.19
CA GLU A 52 -3.06 11.22 2.19
C GLU A 52 -3.46 9.75 2.32
N ALA A 53 -4.22 9.23 1.35
CA ALA A 53 -4.58 7.82 1.32
C ALA A 53 -3.43 6.96 0.75
N LEU A 54 -2.96 6.00 1.54
CA LEU A 54 -1.95 5.02 1.19
C LEU A 54 -2.67 3.69 0.90
N SER A 55 -3.06 3.45 -0.36
CA SER A 55 -3.87 2.28 -0.73
C SER A 55 -3.00 1.06 -1.01
N VAL A 56 -3.21 -0.03 -0.29
CA VAL A 56 -2.35 -1.22 -0.40
C VAL A 56 -2.68 -2.07 -1.62
N GLN A 57 -1.66 -2.46 -2.38
CA GLN A 57 -1.74 -3.37 -3.54
C GLN A 57 -1.05 -4.70 -3.21
N TYR A 58 -1.87 -5.71 -2.89
CA TYR A 58 -1.40 -7.06 -2.58
C TYR A 58 -0.80 -7.78 -3.80
N PRO A 59 0.16 -8.71 -3.60
CA PRO A 59 0.56 -9.69 -4.61
C PRO A 59 -0.65 -10.47 -5.15
N GLY A 60 -0.60 -10.86 -6.42
CA GLY A 60 -1.69 -11.59 -7.07
C GLY A 60 -2.90 -10.71 -7.42
N ARG A 61 -2.80 -9.37 -7.35
CA ARG A 61 -3.88 -8.43 -7.70
C ARG A 61 -3.43 -7.45 -8.78
N GLN A 62 -4.30 -7.22 -9.77
CA GLN A 62 -4.10 -6.29 -10.89
C GLN A 62 -2.73 -6.41 -11.57
N ASP A 63 -1.92 -5.35 -11.56
CA ASP A 63 -0.57 -5.30 -12.13
C ASP A 63 0.38 -6.33 -11.51
N ARG A 64 0.07 -6.77 -10.28
CA ARG A 64 0.77 -7.83 -9.55
C ARG A 64 0.14 -9.22 -9.71
N ARG A 65 -0.78 -9.43 -10.66
CA ARG A 65 -1.51 -10.72 -10.83
C ARG A 65 -0.62 -11.95 -11.10
N ALA A 66 0.58 -11.74 -11.62
CA ALA A 66 1.52 -12.82 -11.90
C ALA A 66 2.33 -13.24 -10.67
N GLU A 67 2.30 -12.45 -9.59
CA GLU A 67 2.96 -12.77 -8.34
C GLU A 67 2.10 -13.74 -7.52
N PRO A 68 2.72 -14.69 -6.79
CA PRO A 68 1.99 -15.58 -5.90
C PRO A 68 1.28 -14.78 -4.79
N CYS A 69 0.10 -15.24 -4.38
CA CYS A 69 -0.56 -14.68 -3.20
C CYS A 69 0.21 -15.10 -1.94
N LEU A 70 0.24 -14.22 -0.94
CA LEU A 70 0.68 -14.59 0.40
C LEU A 70 -0.35 -15.52 1.05
N GLU A 71 0.12 -16.41 1.93
CA GLU A 71 -0.70 -17.51 2.48
C GLU A 71 -1.21 -17.22 3.89
N SER A 72 -0.74 -16.15 4.53
CA SER A 72 -1.15 -15.75 5.88
C SER A 72 -1.40 -14.25 6.00
N VAL A 73 -2.18 -13.86 7.00
CA VAL A 73 -2.43 -12.44 7.31
C VAL A 73 -1.21 -11.82 7.99
N GLU A 74 -0.46 -12.63 8.73
CA GLU A 74 0.78 -12.26 9.40
C GLU A 74 1.84 -11.80 8.39
N GLU A 75 2.13 -12.59 7.35
CA GLU A 75 3.03 -12.19 6.27
C GLU A 75 2.53 -10.91 5.58
N LEU A 76 1.22 -10.82 5.34
CA LEU A 76 0.63 -9.63 4.73
C LEU A 76 0.87 -8.38 5.58
N ALA A 77 0.68 -8.49 6.89
CA ALA A 77 0.88 -7.40 7.83
C ALA A 77 2.35 -6.97 7.89
N GLU A 78 3.30 -7.91 7.95
CA GLU A 78 4.73 -7.62 7.93
C GLU A 78 5.13 -6.81 6.69
N HIS A 79 4.68 -7.24 5.50
CA HIS A 79 4.96 -6.54 4.26
C HIS A 79 4.30 -5.16 4.19
N VAL A 80 3.07 -5.00 4.68
CA VAL A 80 2.37 -3.71 4.71
C VAL A 80 3.06 -2.74 5.67
N VAL A 81 3.43 -3.21 6.87
CA VAL A 81 4.16 -2.40 7.86
C VAL A 81 5.45 -1.89 7.24
N ALA A 82 6.29 -2.79 6.72
CA ALA A 82 7.54 -2.43 6.05
C ALA A 82 7.31 -1.44 4.88
N ALA A 83 6.29 -1.68 4.06
CA ALA A 83 5.98 -0.80 2.94
C ALA A 83 5.52 0.60 3.38
N THR A 84 4.95 0.76 4.58
CA THR A 84 4.47 2.06 5.09
C THR A 84 5.50 2.83 5.92
N GLU A 85 6.65 2.23 6.25
CA GLU A 85 7.73 2.85 7.01
C GLU A 85 8.15 4.25 6.53
N PRO A 86 8.22 4.54 5.20
CA PRO A 86 8.61 5.86 4.72
C PRO A 86 7.68 7.01 5.18
N TRP A 87 6.50 6.69 5.71
CA TRP A 87 5.47 7.63 6.12
C TRP A 87 5.27 7.74 7.64
N TRP A 88 6.15 7.16 8.46
CA TRP A 88 6.03 7.22 9.93
C TRP A 88 6.64 8.46 10.58
N GLN A 89 7.27 9.33 9.76
CA GLN A 89 7.85 10.60 10.20
C GLN A 89 6.80 11.72 10.20
#